data_AF-A0A358DCW5-F1
#
_entry.id   AF-A0A358DCW5-F1
#
_cell.length_a   1.000
_cell.length_b   1.000
_cell.length_c   1.000
_cell.angle_alpha   90.00
_cell.angle_beta   90.00
_cell.angle_gamma   90.00
#
_symmetry.space_group_name_H-M   'P 1'
#
loop_
_entity.id
_entity.type
_entity.pdbx_description
1 polymer ?
#
loop_
_entity_poly.entity_id
_entity_poly.type
_entity_poly.pdbx_seq_one_letter_code
_entity_poly.pdbx_strand_id
1 'polypeptide(L)'
;SICTTRIVAGVGVPQITAIYEAFQAAREAGVPVIADGGLQYSGDIAKALVAGADSVMIGSLFAGTDEAPGEIVFQGGKQFKQYRGMGSLGALQTRGKKTSYSKDRYFQADVPTDDKLIPEGIEGQVAYRGPLAAVAYQLVGGLRQSMFYVGARTVEELKAKGKFVRITAAGLKESHPHDVQIVVEAPNYKR
;
A
#
# COMPACT_ATOMS: atom_id res chain seq x y z
N SER A 1 -4.23 4.30 -3.27
CA SER A 1 -4.57 4.30 -1.84
C SER A 1 -6.06 4.60 -1.68
N ILE A 2 -6.68 4.20 -0.57
CA ILE A 2 -8.14 4.21 -0.33
C ILE A 2 -8.52 4.84 1.01
N CYS A 3 -7.54 5.22 1.82
CA CYS A 3 -7.74 5.79 3.16
C CYS A 3 -7.86 7.32 3.07
N THR A 4 -8.81 7.90 3.77
CA THR A 4 -9.05 9.35 3.85
C THR A 4 -8.84 9.93 5.25
N THR A 5 -8.39 9.13 6.24
CA THR A 5 -8.12 9.56 7.63
C THR A 5 -7.36 10.88 7.73
N ARG A 6 -6.28 11.07 6.96
CA ARG A 6 -5.51 12.33 6.99
C ARG A 6 -6.31 13.56 6.56
N ILE A 7 -7.29 13.37 5.69
CA ILE A 7 -8.13 14.45 5.16
C ILE A 7 -9.33 14.67 6.07
N VAL A 8 -9.98 13.58 6.52
CA VAL A 8 -11.22 13.64 7.32
C VAL A 8 -10.93 14.00 8.78
N ALA A 9 -9.94 13.35 9.40
CA ALA A 9 -9.60 13.54 10.81
C ALA A 9 -8.40 14.48 11.02
N GLY A 10 -7.62 14.80 9.98
CA GLY A 10 -6.41 15.61 10.12
C GLY A 10 -5.24 14.90 10.82
N VAL A 11 -5.32 13.58 11.01
CA VAL A 11 -4.35 12.79 11.76
C VAL A 11 -3.53 11.89 10.83
N GLY A 12 -2.21 11.87 11.03
CA GLY A 12 -1.34 10.87 10.43
C GLY A 12 0.13 11.29 10.40
N VAL A 13 1.02 10.31 10.17
CA VAL A 13 2.47 10.51 10.06
C VAL A 13 2.95 10.01 8.69
N PRO A 14 3.82 10.73 7.96
CA PRO A 14 4.44 10.23 6.74
C PRO A 14 5.12 8.86 6.94
N GLN A 15 4.84 7.91 6.04
CA GLN A 15 5.05 6.48 6.32
C GLN A 15 6.51 6.10 6.58
N ILE A 16 7.47 6.69 5.87
CA ILE A 16 8.90 6.42 6.10
C ILE A 16 9.31 6.82 7.53
N THR A 17 8.87 7.99 7.99
CA THR A 17 9.12 8.44 9.37
C THR A 17 8.41 7.54 10.37
N ALA A 18 7.15 7.18 10.13
CA ALA A 18 6.38 6.31 11.01
C ALA A 18 7.05 4.92 11.20
N ILE A 19 7.52 4.31 10.10
CA ILE A 19 8.26 3.04 10.14
C ILE A 19 9.53 3.20 10.97
N TYR A 20 10.30 4.25 10.71
CA TYR A 20 11.57 4.48 11.39
C TYR A 20 11.39 4.68 12.90
N GLU A 21 10.45 5.54 13.31
CA GLU A 21 10.17 5.78 14.73
C GLU A 21 9.63 4.53 15.45
N ALA A 22 8.75 3.76 14.80
CA ALA A 22 8.27 2.49 15.33
C ALA A 22 9.42 1.47 15.49
N PHE A 23 10.33 1.40 14.51
CA PHE A 23 11.51 0.55 14.58
C PHE A 23 12.46 0.96 15.72
N GLN A 24 12.68 2.26 15.95
CA GLN A 24 13.52 2.71 17.07
C GLN A 24 13.00 2.22 18.42
N ALA A 25 11.67 2.20 18.61
CA ALA A 25 11.06 1.69 19.83
C ALA A 25 11.08 0.14 19.91
N ALA A 26 10.88 -0.55 18.78
CA ALA A 26 10.74 -2.01 18.75
C ALA A 26 12.07 -2.77 18.78
N ARG A 27 13.16 -2.17 18.29
CA ARG A 27 14.44 -2.86 18.05
C ARG A 27 15.10 -3.41 19.31
N GLU A 28 15.01 -2.71 20.45
CA GLU A 28 15.65 -3.14 21.70
C GLU A 28 14.96 -4.37 22.29
N ALA A 29 13.66 -4.51 22.03
CA ALA A 29 12.87 -5.68 22.41
C ALA A 29 12.94 -6.82 21.38
N GLY A 30 13.64 -6.63 20.25
CA GLY A 30 13.71 -7.62 19.17
C GLY A 30 12.36 -7.89 18.49
N VAL A 31 11.42 -6.94 18.55
CA VAL A 31 10.08 -7.10 17.97
C VAL A 31 10.08 -6.61 16.52
N PRO A 32 9.61 -7.43 15.55
CA PRO A 32 9.60 -7.04 14.14
C PRO A 32 8.51 -6.01 13.83
N VAL A 33 8.77 -5.15 12.84
CA VAL A 33 7.86 -4.10 12.38
C VAL A 33 7.30 -4.43 11.00
N ILE A 34 5.99 -4.30 10.82
CA ILE A 34 5.32 -4.43 9.51
C ILE A 34 4.98 -3.04 8.98
N ALA A 35 5.48 -2.69 7.80
CA ALA A 35 5.09 -1.47 7.10
C ALA A 35 3.77 -1.67 6.35
N ASP A 36 2.67 -1.15 6.90
CA ASP A 36 1.33 -1.28 6.32
C ASP A 36 0.85 0.01 5.63
N GLY A 37 0.64 -0.07 4.32
CA GLY A 37 0.00 0.97 3.54
C GLY A 37 0.95 1.97 2.87
N GLY A 38 0.48 2.55 1.77
CA GLY A 38 1.18 3.62 1.04
C GLY A 38 2.15 3.15 -0.07
N LEU A 39 2.43 1.85 -0.18
CA LEU A 39 3.30 1.32 -1.23
C LEU A 39 2.62 1.38 -2.61
N GLN A 40 3.30 1.95 -3.60
CA GLN A 40 2.79 2.11 -4.96
C GLN A 40 3.63 1.35 -5.98
N TYR A 41 4.93 1.22 -5.73
CA TYR A 41 5.87 0.53 -6.61
C TYR A 41 6.74 -0.44 -5.81
N SER A 42 7.36 -1.40 -6.50
CA SER A 42 8.28 -2.36 -5.87
C SER A 42 9.44 -1.69 -5.13
N GLY A 43 9.94 -0.55 -5.63
CA GLY A 43 10.96 0.23 -4.94
C GLY A 43 10.54 0.76 -3.57
N ASP A 44 9.25 0.95 -3.31
CA ASP A 44 8.76 1.38 -1.99
C ASP A 44 8.87 0.27 -0.94
N ILE A 45 8.87 -1.00 -1.36
CA ILE A 45 9.16 -2.14 -0.48
C ILE A 45 10.57 -2.00 0.07
N ALA A 46 11.56 -1.78 -0.81
CA ALA A 46 12.94 -1.60 -0.38
C ALA A 46 13.10 -0.38 0.55
N LYS A 47 12.45 0.75 0.24
CA LYS A 47 12.47 1.93 1.13
C LYS A 47 11.87 1.61 2.50
N ALA A 48 10.76 0.87 2.58
CA ALA A 48 10.16 0.49 3.84
C ALA A 48 11.09 -0.40 4.68
N LEU A 49 11.74 -1.39 4.05
CA LEU A 49 12.69 -2.28 4.74
C LEU A 49 13.93 -1.52 5.23
N VAL A 50 14.49 -0.62 4.40
CA VAL A 50 15.62 0.25 4.80
C VAL A 50 15.22 1.19 5.94
N ALA A 51 13.96 1.66 5.97
CA ALA A 51 13.47 2.51 7.05
C ALA A 51 13.34 1.77 8.40
N GLY A 52 13.36 0.44 8.42
CA GLY A 52 13.35 -0.35 9.66
C GLY A 52 12.35 -1.50 9.70
N ALA A 53 11.45 -1.61 8.72
CA ALA A 53 10.48 -2.71 8.67
C ALA A 53 11.14 -4.06 8.34
N ASP A 54 10.55 -5.14 8.83
CA ASP A 54 10.93 -6.53 8.57
C ASP A 54 10.09 -7.14 7.45
N SER A 55 8.88 -6.64 7.27
CA SER A 55 7.98 -7.01 6.19
C SER A 55 7.07 -5.85 5.80
N VAL A 56 6.35 -6.01 4.69
CA VAL A 56 5.39 -5.03 4.18
C VAL A 56 4.01 -5.67 4.06
N MET A 57 2.96 -4.90 4.38
CA MET A 57 1.57 -5.28 4.11
C MET A 57 1.06 -4.54 2.88
N ILE A 58 0.47 -5.29 1.95
CA ILE A 58 0.12 -4.80 0.62
C ILE A 58 -1.38 -5.01 0.35
N GLY A 59 -2.09 -3.91 0.15
CA GLY A 59 -3.49 -3.91 -0.32
C GLY A 59 -3.60 -3.71 -1.83
N SER A 60 -3.47 -2.46 -2.29
CA SER A 60 -3.83 -2.06 -3.66
C SER A 60 -3.08 -2.77 -4.78
N LEU A 61 -1.84 -3.22 -4.54
CA LEU A 61 -1.07 -3.92 -5.57
C LEU A 61 -1.55 -5.36 -5.77
N PHE A 62 -2.20 -5.97 -4.77
CA PHE A 62 -2.79 -7.29 -4.84
C PHE A 62 -4.30 -7.27 -5.14
N ALA A 63 -4.99 -6.17 -4.89
CA ALA A 63 -6.45 -6.08 -5.06
C ALA A 63 -6.95 -6.38 -6.49
N GLY A 64 -6.11 -6.19 -7.52
CA GLY A 64 -6.45 -6.49 -8.91
C GLY A 64 -6.13 -7.90 -9.37
N THR A 65 -5.65 -8.78 -8.48
CA THR A 65 -5.23 -10.16 -8.84
C THR A 65 -6.41 -11.13 -8.94
N ASP A 66 -6.20 -12.26 -9.60
CA ASP A 66 -7.22 -13.33 -9.72
C ASP A 66 -7.72 -13.79 -8.34
N GLU A 67 -6.80 -13.99 -7.41
CA GLU A 67 -7.03 -14.53 -6.08
C GLU A 67 -7.65 -13.51 -5.11
N ALA A 68 -7.61 -12.22 -5.44
CA ALA A 68 -8.28 -11.20 -4.64
C ALA A 68 -9.81 -11.40 -4.70
N PRO A 69 -10.56 -11.16 -3.61
CA PRO A 69 -12.02 -11.23 -3.65
C PRO A 69 -12.65 -10.24 -4.65
N GLY A 70 -13.84 -10.58 -5.14
CA GLY A 70 -14.63 -9.73 -6.04
C GLY A 70 -14.49 -10.09 -7.51
N GLU A 71 -15.53 -9.76 -8.28
CA GLU A 71 -15.62 -10.06 -9.71
C GLU A 71 -14.83 -9.07 -10.58
N ILE A 72 -14.42 -9.55 -11.75
CA ILE A 72 -13.83 -8.70 -12.79
C ILE A 72 -14.95 -7.92 -13.48
N VAL A 73 -14.81 -6.60 -13.51
CA VAL A 73 -15.73 -5.67 -14.18
C VAL A 73 -15.08 -5.14 -15.45
N PHE A 74 -15.83 -5.09 -16.54
CA PHE A 74 -15.39 -4.50 -17.80
C PHE A 74 -15.91 -3.07 -17.91
N GLN A 75 -15.01 -2.10 -18.09
CA GLN A 75 -15.36 -0.70 -18.28
C GLN A 75 -14.45 -0.08 -19.33
N GLY A 76 -15.03 0.48 -20.39
CA GLY A 76 -14.27 1.16 -21.46
C GLY A 76 -13.23 0.26 -22.14
N GLY A 77 -13.53 -1.03 -22.32
CA GLY A 77 -12.62 -2.01 -22.93
C GLY A 77 -11.46 -2.45 -22.02
N LYS A 78 -11.44 -2.04 -20.75
CA LYS A 78 -10.44 -2.45 -19.75
C LYS A 78 -11.10 -3.27 -18.64
N GLN A 79 -10.31 -4.16 -18.04
CA GLN A 79 -10.71 -5.00 -16.92
C GLN A 79 -10.29 -4.37 -15.59
N PHE A 80 -11.20 -4.40 -14.62
CA PHE A 80 -11.01 -3.85 -13.28
C PHE A 80 -11.54 -4.82 -12.20
N LYS A 81 -11.09 -4.65 -10.97
CA LYS A 81 -11.69 -5.28 -9.77
C LYS A 81 -12.05 -4.22 -8.75
N GLN A 82 -13.10 -4.50 -7.96
CA GLN A 82 -13.50 -3.61 -6.87
C GLN A 82 -12.45 -3.62 -5.75
N TYR A 83 -12.15 -2.44 -5.21
CA TYR A 83 -11.23 -2.27 -4.09
C TYR A 83 -11.73 -1.15 -3.18
N ARG A 84 -11.81 -1.40 -1.87
CA ARG A 84 -12.40 -0.46 -0.93
C ARG A 84 -11.66 -0.35 0.38
N GLY A 85 -11.72 0.85 0.95
CA GLY A 85 -11.30 1.18 2.31
C GLY A 85 -12.04 0.35 3.34
N MET A 86 -11.35 -0.16 4.36
CA MET A 86 -12.05 -0.74 5.51
C MET A 86 -12.91 0.30 6.23
N GLY A 87 -12.55 1.59 6.16
CA GLY A 87 -13.36 2.71 6.63
C GLY A 87 -14.34 3.29 5.60
N SER A 88 -14.56 2.63 4.46
CA SER A 88 -15.57 3.07 3.49
C SER A 88 -16.98 2.73 3.95
N LEU A 89 -17.98 3.44 3.43
CA LEU A 89 -19.38 3.21 3.81
C LEU A 89 -19.80 1.75 3.59
N GLY A 90 -19.55 1.14 2.43
CA GLY A 90 -19.95 -0.24 2.20
C GLY A 90 -19.12 -1.25 3.01
N ALA A 91 -17.96 -0.88 3.53
CA ALA A 91 -17.20 -1.70 4.49
C ALA A 91 -17.70 -1.53 5.93
N LEU A 92 -18.13 -0.33 6.32
CA LEU A 92 -18.68 -0.02 7.64
C LEU A 92 -20.14 -0.49 7.79
N GLN A 93 -20.91 -0.49 6.71
CA GLN A 93 -22.32 -0.86 6.72
C GLN A 93 -22.55 -2.25 7.29
N THR A 94 -23.62 -2.37 8.07
CA THR A 94 -24.02 -3.61 8.72
C THR A 94 -24.53 -4.59 7.67
N ARG A 95 -23.91 -5.77 7.56
CA ARG A 95 -24.34 -6.80 6.59
C ARG A 95 -25.27 -7.79 7.28
N GLY A 96 -26.58 -7.59 7.13
CA GLY A 96 -27.59 -8.44 7.77
C GLY A 96 -27.63 -8.23 9.28
N LYS A 97 -27.60 -9.31 10.07
CA LYS A 97 -27.66 -9.24 11.55
C LYS A 97 -26.30 -9.05 12.24
N LYS A 98 -25.19 -9.00 11.50
CA LYS A 98 -23.83 -8.87 12.06
C LYS A 98 -23.32 -7.45 11.86
N THR A 99 -22.93 -6.82 12.96
CA THR A 99 -22.15 -5.58 12.95
C THR A 99 -20.88 -5.79 12.12
N SER A 100 -20.55 -4.83 11.26
CA SER A 100 -19.29 -4.92 10.51
C SER A 100 -18.12 -4.76 11.47
N TYR A 101 -17.15 -5.67 11.41
CA TYR A 101 -15.88 -5.55 12.14
C TYR A 101 -15.13 -4.25 11.81
N SER A 102 -15.40 -3.66 10.64
CA SER A 102 -14.86 -2.34 10.31
C SER A 102 -15.41 -1.24 11.19
N LYS A 103 -16.65 -1.30 11.70
CA LYS A 103 -17.20 -0.23 12.55
C LYS A 103 -16.39 -0.06 13.83
N ASP A 104 -16.06 -1.17 14.47
CA ASP A 104 -15.27 -1.21 15.69
C ASP A 104 -13.85 -0.64 15.47
N ARG A 105 -13.23 -0.99 14.33
CA ARG A 105 -11.90 -0.47 13.95
C ARG A 105 -11.81 1.06 13.89
N TYR A 106 -12.92 1.74 13.59
CA TYR A 106 -12.99 3.21 13.52
C TYR A 106 -13.79 3.81 14.67
N PHE A 107 -14.01 3.07 15.77
CA PHE A 107 -14.75 3.52 16.95
C PHE A 107 -16.17 4.02 16.65
N GLN A 108 -16.81 3.44 15.63
CA GLN A 108 -18.17 3.78 15.19
C GLN A 108 -19.17 2.65 15.44
N ALA A 109 -18.86 1.75 16.40
CA ALA A 109 -19.72 0.64 16.77
C ALA A 109 -21.07 1.09 17.34
N ASP A 110 -21.08 2.18 18.11
CA ASP A 110 -22.28 2.72 18.76
C ASP A 110 -23.04 3.75 17.91
N VAL A 111 -22.64 3.97 16.65
CA VAL A 111 -23.34 4.88 15.75
C VAL A 111 -24.71 4.28 15.39
N PRO A 112 -25.83 4.96 15.70
CA PRO A 112 -27.16 4.34 15.71
C PRO A 112 -27.68 4.02 14.30
N THR A 113 -27.24 4.75 13.28
CA THR A 113 -27.73 4.60 11.90
C THR A 113 -26.59 4.78 10.90
N ASP A 114 -26.64 4.02 9.80
CA ASP A 114 -25.56 3.98 8.81
C ASP A 114 -25.38 5.31 8.05
N ASP A 115 -26.41 6.18 7.99
CA ASP A 115 -26.36 7.53 7.41
C ASP A 115 -25.55 8.53 8.25
N LYS A 116 -25.28 8.20 9.53
CA LYS A 116 -24.46 9.01 10.44
C LYS A 116 -23.02 8.56 10.52
N LEU A 117 -22.64 7.51 9.78
CA LEU A 117 -21.25 7.05 9.73
C LEU A 117 -20.36 8.13 9.10
N ILE A 118 -19.19 8.34 9.66
CA ILE A 118 -18.15 9.24 9.16
C ILE A 118 -17.07 8.37 8.50
N PRO A 119 -17.11 8.16 7.18
CA PRO A 119 -16.20 7.24 6.51
C PRO A 119 -14.78 7.82 6.40
N GLU A 120 -13.79 7.01 6.76
CA GLU A 120 -12.36 7.30 6.61
C GLU A 120 -11.72 6.47 5.48
N GLY A 121 -12.55 6.00 4.55
CA GLY A 121 -12.10 5.37 3.33
C GLY A 121 -13.08 5.53 2.18
N ILE A 122 -12.59 5.27 0.97
CA ILE A 122 -13.39 5.30 -0.25
C ILE A 122 -13.54 3.91 -0.86
N GLU A 123 -14.54 3.75 -1.70
CA GLU A 123 -14.69 2.61 -2.59
C GLU A 123 -14.24 3.01 -3.99
N GLY A 124 -13.56 2.11 -4.68
CA GLY A 124 -13.07 2.37 -6.02
C GLY A 124 -12.80 1.07 -6.78
N GLN A 125 -12.11 1.23 -7.89
CA GLN A 125 -11.71 0.12 -8.74
C GLN A 125 -10.20 0.19 -8.99
N VAL A 126 -9.58 -0.98 -9.13
CA VAL A 126 -8.18 -1.12 -9.53
C VAL A 126 -8.13 -1.90 -10.83
N ALA A 127 -7.17 -1.57 -11.70
CA ALA A 127 -6.95 -2.33 -12.92
C ALA A 127 -6.67 -3.80 -12.59
N TYR A 128 -7.22 -4.70 -13.40
CA TYR A 128 -6.90 -6.12 -13.34
C TYR A 128 -5.41 -6.37 -13.57
N ARG A 129 -4.83 -7.31 -12.81
CA ARG A 129 -3.39 -7.58 -12.77
C ARG A 129 -3.02 -9.03 -13.07
N GLY A 130 -3.98 -9.91 -13.35
CA GLY A 130 -3.72 -11.33 -13.58
C GLY A 130 -3.40 -12.10 -12.29
N PRO A 131 -2.70 -13.24 -12.39
CA PRO A 131 -2.39 -14.08 -11.25
C PRO A 131 -1.47 -13.38 -10.24
N LEU A 132 -1.71 -13.60 -8.95
CA LEU A 132 -0.90 -13.07 -7.86
C LEU A 132 0.59 -13.42 -8.02
N ALA A 133 0.89 -14.63 -8.49
CA ALA A 133 2.26 -15.09 -8.70
C ALA A 133 3.04 -14.17 -9.65
N ALA A 134 2.41 -13.67 -10.72
CA ALA A 134 3.05 -12.77 -11.69
C ALA A 134 3.33 -11.39 -11.06
N VAL A 135 2.38 -10.88 -10.28
CA VAL A 135 2.55 -9.61 -9.55
C VAL A 135 3.66 -9.74 -8.49
N ALA A 136 3.63 -10.80 -7.68
CA ALA A 136 4.62 -11.07 -6.66
C ALA A 136 6.03 -11.21 -7.25
N TYR A 137 6.17 -11.89 -8.40
CA TYR A 137 7.44 -12.00 -9.11
C TYR A 137 8.04 -10.63 -9.45
N GLN A 138 7.23 -9.69 -9.96
CA GLN A 138 7.69 -8.33 -10.27
C GLN A 138 8.07 -7.53 -9.01
N LEU A 139 7.31 -7.67 -7.92
CA LEU A 139 7.60 -7.00 -6.66
C LEU A 139 8.90 -7.50 -6.02
N VAL A 140 9.06 -8.83 -5.94
CA VAL A 140 10.27 -9.47 -5.42
C VAL A 140 11.47 -9.19 -6.33
N GLY A 141 11.27 -9.20 -7.66
CA GLY A 141 12.30 -8.81 -8.63
C GLY A 141 12.81 -7.39 -8.40
N GLY A 142 11.91 -6.43 -8.21
CA GLY A 142 12.26 -5.05 -7.87
C GLY A 142 13.03 -4.93 -6.54
N LEU A 143 12.59 -5.65 -5.50
CA LEU A 143 13.31 -5.70 -4.23
C LEU A 143 14.73 -6.27 -4.40
N ARG A 144 14.88 -7.37 -5.15
CA ARG A 144 16.19 -7.96 -5.45
C ARG A 144 17.12 -6.99 -6.18
N GLN A 145 16.59 -6.19 -7.12
CA GLN A 145 17.35 -5.13 -7.77
C GLN A 145 17.82 -4.06 -6.76
N SER A 146 16.95 -3.62 -5.85
CA SER A 146 17.35 -2.70 -4.78
C SER A 146 18.43 -3.28 -3.86
N MET A 147 18.30 -4.55 -3.47
CA MET A 147 19.31 -5.26 -2.68
C MET A 147 20.65 -5.35 -3.40
N PHE A 148 20.64 -5.59 -4.72
CA PHE A 148 21.83 -5.55 -5.56
C PHE A 148 22.53 -4.19 -5.52
N TYR A 149 21.80 -3.09 -5.76
CA TYR A 149 22.38 -1.73 -5.73
C TYR A 149 22.92 -1.32 -4.35
N VAL A 150 22.29 -1.76 -3.26
CA VAL A 150 22.76 -1.50 -1.88
C VAL A 150 23.92 -2.42 -1.48
N GLY A 151 24.16 -3.51 -2.22
CA GLY A 151 25.16 -4.52 -1.87
C GLY A 151 24.74 -5.38 -0.67
N ALA A 152 23.45 -5.71 -0.57
CA ALA A 152 22.86 -6.51 0.51
C ALA A 152 22.44 -7.90 0.02
N ARG A 153 22.79 -8.94 0.78
CA ARG A 153 22.42 -10.34 0.50
C ARG A 153 21.19 -10.81 1.25
N THR A 154 20.85 -10.16 2.36
CA THR A 154 19.67 -10.45 3.18
C THR A 154 18.88 -9.18 3.48
N VAL A 155 17.66 -9.33 4.01
CA VAL A 155 16.81 -8.20 4.40
C VAL A 155 17.45 -7.42 5.56
N GLU A 156 18.09 -8.11 6.49
CA GLU A 156 18.84 -7.52 7.60
C GLU A 156 20.00 -6.68 7.08
N GLU A 157 20.76 -7.20 6.09
CA GLU A 157 21.82 -6.41 5.44
C GLU A 157 21.26 -5.19 4.71
N LEU A 158 20.11 -5.31 4.03
CA LEU A 158 19.47 -4.19 3.34
C LEU A 158 19.11 -3.11 4.34
N LYS A 159 18.48 -3.47 5.46
CA LYS A 159 18.11 -2.57 6.55
C LYS A 159 19.34 -1.90 7.17
N ALA A 160 20.42 -2.64 7.39
CA ALA A 160 21.63 -2.11 8.04
C ALA A 160 22.50 -1.25 7.12
N LYS A 161 22.60 -1.59 5.82
CA LYS A 161 23.47 -0.90 4.85
C LYS A 161 22.77 0.24 4.12
N GLY A 162 21.45 0.15 3.94
CA GLY A 162 20.68 1.12 3.18
C GLY A 162 20.77 2.52 3.76
N LYS A 163 20.91 3.52 2.88
CA LYS A 163 20.93 4.95 3.23
C LYS A 163 20.03 5.72 2.31
N PHE A 164 19.40 6.77 2.84
CA PHE A 164 18.56 7.66 2.06
C PHE A 164 19.25 8.98 1.75
N VAL A 165 18.89 9.53 0.59
CA VAL A 165 19.05 10.95 0.28
C VAL A 165 17.67 11.56 0.12
N ARG A 166 17.44 12.72 0.74
CA ARG A 166 16.17 13.44 0.58
C ARG A 166 16.17 14.15 -0.77
N ILE A 167 15.05 14.04 -1.48
CA ILE A 167 14.86 14.67 -2.79
C ILE A 167 13.73 15.70 -2.73
N THR A 168 13.75 16.64 -3.66
CA THR A 168 12.65 17.59 -3.88
C THR A 168 11.59 16.99 -4.82
N ALA A 169 10.49 17.70 -5.03
CA ALA A 169 9.48 17.31 -6.03
C ALA A 169 10.06 17.22 -7.46
N ALA A 170 11.05 18.05 -7.79
CA ALA A 170 11.76 17.97 -9.07
C ALA A 170 12.54 16.66 -9.20
N GLY A 171 13.24 16.23 -8.13
CA GLY A 171 13.93 14.94 -8.10
C GLY A 171 12.96 13.75 -8.20
N LEU A 172 11.75 13.87 -7.64
CA LEU A 172 10.72 12.84 -7.85
C LEU A 172 10.27 12.78 -9.31
N LYS A 173 10.06 13.94 -9.95
CA LYS A 173 9.71 13.99 -11.39
C LYS A 173 10.82 13.38 -12.25
N GLU A 174 12.08 13.66 -11.93
CA GLU A 174 13.26 13.06 -12.58
C GLU A 174 13.30 11.53 -12.41
N SER A 175 12.94 11.02 -11.23
CA SER A 175 12.97 9.58 -10.94
C SER A 175 11.97 8.77 -11.78
N HIS A 176 10.89 9.38 -12.24
CA HIS A 176 9.93 8.76 -13.15
C HIS A 176 10.35 8.99 -14.61
N PRO A 177 9.96 8.11 -15.57
CA PRO A 177 10.09 8.43 -16.99
C PRO A 177 9.49 9.80 -17.33
N HIS A 178 10.30 10.66 -17.90
CA HIS A 178 9.98 12.03 -18.29
C HIS A 178 10.49 12.29 -19.72
N ASP A 179 9.87 13.25 -20.39
CA ASP A 179 10.24 13.73 -21.74
C ASP A 179 10.22 12.67 -22.85
N VAL A 180 9.43 11.61 -22.68
CA VAL A 180 9.19 10.54 -23.68
C VAL A 180 7.73 10.09 -23.69
N GLN A 181 7.27 9.61 -24.85
CA GLN A 181 5.96 8.97 -24.98
C GLN A 181 6.07 7.47 -24.68
N ILE A 182 5.32 6.98 -23.69
CA ILE A 182 5.24 5.55 -23.37
C ILE A 182 4.35 4.88 -24.42
N VAL A 183 4.94 3.98 -25.22
CA VAL A 183 4.22 3.24 -26.28
C VAL A 183 3.72 1.87 -25.77
N VAL A 184 4.42 1.27 -24.81
CA VAL A 184 4.08 -0.02 -24.19
C VAL A 184 4.24 0.09 -22.68
N GLU A 185 3.22 -0.33 -21.92
CA GLU A 185 3.29 -0.37 -20.45
C GLU A 185 4.18 -1.52 -19.97
N ALA A 186 5.09 -1.22 -19.05
CA ALA A 186 5.89 -2.24 -18.39
C ALA A 186 5.09 -2.93 -17.27
N PRO A 187 5.29 -4.24 -17.02
CA PRO A 187 4.54 -4.97 -15.99
C PRO A 187 4.67 -4.41 -14.57
N ASN A 188 5.79 -3.74 -14.28
CA ASN A 188 6.16 -3.21 -12.98
C ASN A 188 6.00 -1.68 -12.87
N TYR A 189 5.51 -1.00 -13.91
CA TYR A 189 5.38 0.46 -13.92
C TYR A 189 4.09 0.91 -14.59
N LYS A 190 3.21 1.53 -13.80
CA LYS A 190 2.00 2.21 -14.25
C LYS A 190 1.97 3.61 -13.65
N ARG A 191 1.75 4.62 -14.50
CA ARG A 191 1.60 6.02 -14.09
C ARG A 191 0.13 6.37 -13.94
#